data_AF-A0A0F9FHF8-F1
#
_entry.id   AF-A0A0F9FHF8-F1
#
_cell.length_a   1.000
_cell.length_b   1.000
_cell.length_c   1.000
_cell.angle_alpha   90.00
_cell.angle_beta   90.00
_cell.angle_gamma   90.00
#
_symmetry.space_group_name_H-M   'P 1'
#
loop_
_entity.id
_entity.type
_entity.pdbx_description
1 polymer ?
#
loop_
_entity_poly.entity_id
_entity_poly.type
_entity_poly.pdbx_seq_one_letter_code
_entity_poly.pdbx_strand_id
1 'polypeptide(L)'
;MSTLLTRDDFRNAVFERDGHNCVLCGDPAADAHHILERRLFSDGGYYIDNGASVCGPCHIKCEETTISVEEVRDAAGIKKAILPDHLYSDQLYDKWGNPILDNGQRLRGELFEDESVQKILKQGKVLEDFTHHIKYPRTFHVMWSPGLHDDDRAHKSMEQFEGQEIVIMDKLDGENTTCYQDHIHARSVNSGGHESRNWVKAFHAQFQGDIPWGWRINGENMYAKHSIAYDNLDTYFYGFAMWNDKNECLNWDETLEWFELLGIVP
;
A
#
# COMPACT_ATOMS: atom_id res chain seq x y z
N MET A 1 -5.03 -14.74 -20.00
CA MET A 1 -5.07 -15.00 -18.55
C MET A 1 -3.77 -15.68 -18.19
N SER A 2 -3.11 -15.28 -17.11
CA SER A 2 -1.91 -15.94 -16.62
C SER A 2 -2.29 -17.29 -16.00
N THR A 3 -1.59 -18.35 -16.37
CA THR A 3 -1.86 -19.71 -15.88
C THR A 3 -1.06 -19.95 -14.61
N LEU A 4 -1.72 -20.38 -13.54
CA LEU A 4 -1.07 -20.82 -12.31
C LEU A 4 -0.41 -22.19 -12.54
N LEU A 5 0.86 -22.32 -12.18
CA LEU A 5 1.66 -23.53 -12.40
C LEU A 5 1.93 -24.27 -11.09
N THR A 6 2.33 -25.54 -11.20
CA THR A 6 2.96 -26.22 -10.06
C THR A 6 4.36 -25.65 -9.83
N ARG A 7 4.95 -25.91 -8.65
CA ARG A 7 6.30 -25.43 -8.32
C ARG A 7 7.35 -25.89 -9.34
N ASP A 8 7.29 -27.16 -9.74
CA ASP A 8 8.27 -27.75 -10.67
C ASP A 8 8.05 -27.23 -12.09
N ASP A 9 6.80 -27.12 -12.53
CA ASP A 9 6.46 -26.55 -13.84
C ASP A 9 6.84 -25.07 -13.93
N PHE A 10 6.60 -24.30 -12.86
CA PHE A 10 7.05 -22.91 -12.75
C PHE A 10 8.56 -22.80 -12.92
N ARG A 11 9.33 -23.59 -12.16
CA ARG A 11 10.79 -23.57 -12.25
C ARG A 11 11.27 -23.90 -13.66
N ASN A 12 10.75 -24.97 -14.24
CA ASN A 12 11.16 -25.43 -15.57
C ASN A 12 10.78 -24.39 -16.65
N ALA A 13 9.58 -23.82 -16.58
CA ALA A 13 9.11 -22.84 -17.55
C ALA A 13 9.90 -21.52 -17.47
N VAL A 14 10.25 -21.06 -16.27
CA VAL A 14 11.08 -19.86 -16.08
C VAL A 14 12.49 -20.08 -16.65
N PHE A 15 13.10 -21.23 -16.37
CA PHE A 15 14.43 -21.57 -16.89
C PHE A 15 14.43 -21.72 -18.41
N GLU A 16 13.42 -22.36 -18.99
CA GLU A 16 13.29 -22.50 -20.45
C GLU A 16 13.13 -21.14 -21.13
N ARG A 17 12.27 -20.26 -20.58
CA ARG A 17 12.05 -18.91 -21.13
C ARG A 17 13.35 -18.10 -21.17
N ASP A 18 14.15 -18.19 -20.10
CA ASP A 18 15.36 -17.38 -19.93
C ASP A 18 16.63 -18.07 -20.48
N GLY A 19 16.47 -19.20 -21.17
CA GLY A 19 17.59 -19.96 -21.77
C GLY A 19 18.58 -20.49 -20.75
N HIS A 20 18.11 -20.85 -19.55
CA HIS A 20 18.89 -21.35 -18.42
C HIS A 20 19.99 -20.41 -17.89
N ASN A 21 19.96 -19.13 -18.27
CA ASN A 21 20.91 -18.13 -17.80
C ASN A 21 20.23 -17.10 -16.90
N CYS A 22 21.01 -16.49 -16.02
CA CYS A 22 20.62 -15.38 -15.20
C CYS A 22 20.28 -14.20 -16.10
N VAL A 23 19.02 -13.73 -16.03
CA VAL A 23 18.57 -12.61 -16.87
C VAL A 23 19.32 -11.31 -16.59
N LEU A 24 19.91 -11.18 -15.38
CA LEU A 24 20.57 -9.96 -14.92
C LEU A 24 22.06 -9.87 -15.29
N CYS A 25 22.77 -11.00 -15.35
CA CYS A 25 24.22 -11.01 -15.59
C CYS A 25 24.71 -12.00 -16.65
N GLY A 26 23.87 -12.92 -17.11
CA GLY A 26 24.21 -13.95 -18.11
C GLY A 26 24.89 -15.21 -17.57
N ASP A 27 25.25 -15.27 -16.28
CA ASP A 27 25.78 -16.50 -15.66
C ASP A 27 24.73 -17.61 -15.62
N PRO A 28 25.10 -18.90 -15.46
CA PRO A 28 24.13 -19.98 -15.31
C PRO A 28 23.12 -19.71 -14.19
N ALA A 29 21.83 -19.90 -14.48
CA ALA A 29 20.77 -19.73 -13.48
C ALA A 29 20.84 -20.82 -12.41
N ALA A 30 20.63 -20.44 -11.16
CA ALA A 30 20.55 -21.34 -10.02
C ALA A 30 19.10 -21.52 -9.55
N ASP A 31 18.32 -20.43 -9.57
CA ASP A 31 17.00 -20.35 -8.95
C ASP A 31 15.99 -19.66 -9.88
N ALA A 32 14.75 -20.15 -9.86
CA ALA A 32 13.60 -19.46 -10.43
C ALA A 32 13.07 -18.50 -9.35
N HIS A 33 13.56 -17.26 -9.39
CA HIS A 33 13.24 -16.22 -8.43
C HIS A 33 11.83 -15.71 -8.64
N HIS A 34 11.07 -15.58 -7.55
CA HIS A 34 9.77 -14.89 -7.58
C HIS A 34 10.00 -13.39 -7.51
N ILE A 35 9.56 -12.66 -8.54
CA ILE A 35 9.72 -11.22 -8.68
C ILE A 35 8.98 -10.48 -7.56
N LEU A 36 7.71 -10.80 -7.35
CA LEU A 36 6.99 -10.48 -6.12
C LEU A 36 6.89 -11.72 -5.25
N GLU A 37 7.09 -11.54 -3.95
CA GLU A 37 7.10 -12.62 -2.98
C GLU A 37 5.78 -13.41 -3.02
N ARG A 38 5.92 -14.73 -3.14
CA ARG A 38 4.81 -15.64 -3.38
C ARG A 38 3.78 -15.65 -2.23
N ARG A 39 4.22 -15.35 -1.01
CA ARG A 39 3.35 -15.23 0.18
C ARG A 39 2.31 -14.11 0.08
N LEU A 40 2.55 -13.11 -0.78
CA LEU A 40 1.56 -12.05 -1.05
C LEU A 40 0.37 -12.56 -1.88
N PHE A 41 0.51 -13.71 -2.54
CA PHE A 41 -0.53 -14.29 -3.39
C PHE A 41 -1.32 -15.35 -2.61
N SER A 42 -2.65 -15.25 -2.65
CA SER A 42 -3.55 -16.22 -2.02
C SER A 42 -3.46 -17.62 -2.65
N ASP A 43 -3.01 -17.72 -3.90
CA ASP A 43 -2.84 -18.96 -4.66
C ASP A 43 -1.37 -19.42 -4.75
N GLY A 44 -0.46 -18.73 -4.05
CA GLY A 44 0.96 -19.03 -4.02
C GLY A 44 1.78 -18.49 -5.20
N GLY A 45 1.21 -17.75 -6.15
CA GLY A 45 1.94 -16.84 -7.03
C GLY A 45 2.87 -17.46 -8.08
N TYR A 46 2.74 -18.76 -8.36
CA TYR A 46 3.55 -19.52 -9.32
C TYR A 46 3.14 -19.25 -10.78
N TYR A 47 3.25 -17.99 -11.18
CA TYR A 47 3.00 -17.55 -12.55
C TYR A 47 4.32 -17.32 -13.28
N ILE A 48 4.44 -17.76 -14.53
CA ILE A 48 5.69 -17.58 -15.31
C ILE A 48 6.15 -16.11 -15.36
N ASP A 49 5.22 -15.16 -15.49
CA ASP A 49 5.51 -13.72 -15.52
C ASP A 49 5.70 -13.09 -14.11
N ASN A 50 5.62 -13.90 -13.05
CA ASN A 50 6.11 -13.56 -11.71
C ASN A 50 7.44 -14.27 -11.39
N GLY A 51 8.07 -14.90 -12.37
CA GLY A 51 9.33 -15.63 -12.22
C GLY A 51 10.45 -15.09 -13.10
N ALA A 52 11.70 -15.15 -12.62
CA ALA A 52 12.90 -14.87 -13.40
C ALA A 52 14.06 -15.80 -13.02
N SER A 53 14.80 -16.27 -14.01
CA SER A 53 15.99 -17.08 -13.82
C SER A 53 17.13 -16.20 -13.35
N VAL A 54 17.70 -16.52 -12.18
CA VAL A 54 18.81 -15.74 -11.60
C VAL A 54 19.88 -16.67 -11.05
N CYS A 55 21.13 -16.20 -11.04
CA CYS A 55 22.22 -16.84 -10.31
C CYS A 55 22.15 -16.50 -8.82
N GLY A 56 22.84 -17.26 -7.96
CA GLY A 56 22.83 -17.03 -6.50
C GLY A 56 23.16 -15.59 -6.06
N PRO A 57 24.22 -14.95 -6.59
CA PRO A 57 24.53 -13.55 -6.27
C PRO A 57 23.42 -12.55 -6.66
N CYS A 58 22.84 -12.70 -7.85
CA CYS A 58 21.74 -11.85 -8.30
C CYS A 58 20.45 -12.11 -7.51
N HIS A 59 20.18 -13.38 -7.17
CA HIS A 59 19.06 -13.75 -6.30
C HIS A 59 19.09 -12.95 -5.00
N ILE A 60 20.24 -12.93 -4.31
CA ILE A 60 20.40 -12.18 -3.06
C ILE A 60 20.11 -10.69 -3.25
N LYS A 61 20.60 -10.07 -4.34
CA LYS A 61 20.34 -8.65 -4.62
C LYS A 61 18.85 -8.34 -4.86
N CYS A 62 18.12 -9.25 -5.51
CA CYS A 62 16.68 -9.13 -5.68
C CYS A 62 15.94 -9.28 -4.33
N GLU A 63 16.36 -10.22 -3.48
CA GLU A 63 15.84 -10.38 -2.11
C GLU A 63 16.13 -9.15 -1.22
N GLU A 64 17.32 -8.57 -1.36
CA GLU A 64 17.74 -7.32 -0.71
C GLU A 64 17.05 -6.08 -1.30
N THR A 65 16.34 -6.22 -2.42
CA THR A 65 15.71 -5.14 -3.19
C THR A 65 16.69 -4.07 -3.72
N THR A 66 17.98 -4.41 -3.83
CA THR A 66 19.00 -3.54 -4.45
C THR A 66 18.97 -3.64 -5.98
N ILE A 67 18.31 -4.68 -6.50
CA ILE A 67 17.78 -4.74 -7.86
C ILE A 67 16.26 -4.69 -7.74
N SER A 68 15.64 -3.72 -8.41
CA SER A 68 14.20 -3.50 -8.39
C SER A 68 13.44 -4.58 -9.14
N VAL A 69 12.15 -4.70 -8.82
CA VAL A 69 11.21 -5.59 -9.50
C VAL A 69 11.11 -5.25 -10.99
N GLU A 70 11.16 -3.96 -11.33
CA GLU A 70 11.11 -3.42 -12.68
C GLU A 70 12.37 -3.82 -13.47
N GLU A 71 13.57 -3.69 -12.88
CA GLU A 71 14.81 -4.15 -13.51
C GLU A 71 14.77 -5.65 -13.81
N VAL A 72 14.22 -6.48 -12.92
CA VAL A 72 14.08 -7.92 -13.16
C VAL A 72 13.08 -8.20 -14.28
N ARG A 73 11.94 -7.50 -14.30
CA ARG A 73 10.92 -7.65 -15.35
C ARG A 73 11.47 -7.27 -16.72
N ASP A 74 12.18 -6.13 -16.80
CA ASP A 74 12.79 -5.65 -18.04
C ASP A 74 13.85 -6.64 -18.55
N ALA A 75 14.72 -7.12 -17.66
CA ALA A 75 15.74 -8.11 -17.99
C ALA A 75 15.14 -9.45 -18.48
N ALA A 76 14.02 -9.88 -17.90
CA ALA A 76 13.30 -11.09 -18.30
C ALA A 76 12.35 -10.88 -19.51
N GLY A 77 12.21 -9.67 -20.03
CA GLY A 77 11.30 -9.34 -21.14
C GLY A 77 9.81 -9.41 -20.78
N ILE A 78 9.47 -9.27 -19.49
CA ILE A 78 8.09 -9.37 -18.98
C ILE A 78 7.40 -8.02 -19.15
N LYS A 79 6.44 -7.96 -20.08
CA LYS A 79 5.70 -6.72 -20.39
C LYS A 79 4.47 -6.48 -19.53
N LYS A 80 3.89 -7.54 -18.97
CA LYS A 80 2.67 -7.47 -18.17
C LYS A 80 2.95 -8.05 -16.79
N ALA A 81 3.01 -7.16 -15.80
CA ALA A 81 3.13 -7.56 -14.41
C ALA A 81 1.92 -8.38 -13.95
N ILE A 82 2.18 -9.44 -13.22
CA ILE A 82 1.19 -10.15 -12.41
C ILE A 82 1.34 -9.65 -10.98
N LEU A 83 0.23 -9.21 -10.40
CA LEU A 83 0.17 -8.67 -9.04
C LEU A 83 -0.81 -9.49 -8.21
N PRO A 84 -0.59 -9.59 -6.89
CA PRO A 84 -1.60 -10.07 -5.95
C PRO A 84 -2.90 -9.26 -6.06
N ASP A 85 -4.02 -9.90 -5.72
CA ASP A 85 -5.37 -9.33 -5.81
C ASP A 85 -5.54 -7.98 -5.07
N HIS A 86 -4.76 -7.76 -4.00
CA HIS A 86 -4.85 -6.57 -3.15
C HIS A 86 -3.86 -5.46 -3.55
N LEU A 87 -2.94 -5.71 -4.49
CA LEU A 87 -1.96 -4.72 -4.97
C LEU A 87 -2.44 -4.06 -6.28
N TYR A 88 -1.99 -2.83 -6.51
CA TYR A 88 -2.50 -1.97 -7.59
C TYR A 88 -1.47 -1.78 -8.70
N SER A 89 -1.90 -1.89 -9.97
CA SER A 89 -1.01 -1.75 -11.14
C SER A 89 -0.43 -0.36 -11.35
N ASP A 90 -1.00 0.67 -10.72
CA ASP A 90 -0.53 2.06 -10.78
C ASP A 90 0.39 2.44 -9.61
N GLN A 91 0.81 1.45 -8.81
CA GLN A 91 1.72 1.59 -7.70
C GLN A 91 2.95 0.70 -7.94
N LEU A 92 4.14 1.25 -7.77
CA LEU A 92 5.38 0.47 -7.77
C LEU A 92 5.56 -0.21 -6.42
N TYR A 93 6.14 -1.41 -6.43
CA TYR A 93 6.39 -2.21 -5.25
C TYR A 93 7.79 -2.80 -5.31
N ASP A 94 8.44 -2.93 -4.16
CA ASP A 94 9.56 -3.84 -4.06
C ASP A 94 9.09 -5.30 -4.02
N LYS A 95 10.04 -6.24 -4.04
CA LYS A 95 9.76 -7.68 -4.02
C LYS A 95 8.82 -8.09 -2.87
N TRP A 96 8.92 -7.45 -1.72
CA TRP A 96 8.19 -7.81 -0.50
C TRP A 96 6.81 -7.17 -0.42
N GLY A 97 6.38 -6.47 -1.48
CA GLY A 97 5.08 -5.81 -1.54
C GLY A 97 5.06 -4.46 -0.84
N ASN A 98 6.22 -3.87 -0.56
CA ASN A 98 6.31 -2.52 0.00
C ASN A 98 6.09 -1.47 -1.10
N PRO A 99 5.07 -0.60 -1.00
CA PRO A 99 4.86 0.47 -1.97
C PRO A 99 6.05 1.43 -2.05
N ILE A 100 6.54 1.72 -3.25
CA ILE A 100 7.60 2.69 -3.51
C ILE A 100 6.96 4.06 -3.86
N LEU A 101 7.33 5.09 -3.13
CA LEU A 101 6.87 6.47 -3.33
C LEU A 101 7.73 7.19 -4.38
N ASP A 102 7.17 8.24 -4.99
CA ASP A 102 7.85 9.02 -6.05
C ASP A 102 9.19 9.65 -5.59
N ASN A 103 9.37 9.85 -4.29
CA ASN A 103 10.61 10.38 -3.69
C ASN A 103 11.64 9.29 -3.35
N GLY A 104 11.38 8.03 -3.73
CA GLY A 104 12.23 6.87 -3.45
C GLY A 104 12.03 6.24 -2.07
N GLN A 105 11.26 6.86 -1.17
CA GLN A 105 10.90 6.25 0.11
C GLN A 105 9.92 5.09 -0.08
N ARG A 106 9.80 4.24 0.93
CA ARG A 106 8.95 3.05 0.91
C ARG A 106 7.95 3.07 2.04
N LEU A 107 6.73 2.63 1.74
CA LEU A 107 5.74 2.29 2.76
C LEU A 107 5.97 0.87 3.26
N ARG A 108 5.58 0.59 4.50
CA ARG A 108 5.65 -0.77 5.07
C ARG A 108 4.47 -1.59 4.54
N GLY A 109 4.78 -2.64 3.77
CA GLY A 109 3.82 -3.62 3.25
C GLY A 109 3.55 -4.76 4.24
N GLU A 110 2.69 -5.70 3.81
CA GLU A 110 2.22 -6.83 4.64
C GLU A 110 3.34 -7.66 5.27
N LEU A 111 4.40 -7.94 4.49
CA LEU A 111 5.51 -8.79 4.95
C LEU A 111 6.63 -8.00 5.62
N PHE A 112 6.49 -6.68 5.80
CA PHE A 112 7.58 -5.85 6.29
C PHE A 112 8.08 -6.31 7.66
N GLU A 113 7.19 -6.60 8.62
CA GLU A 113 7.58 -6.97 10.00
C GLU A 113 8.07 -8.42 10.14
N ASP A 114 8.07 -9.22 9.07
CA ASP A 114 8.59 -10.60 9.10
C ASP A 114 10.11 -10.61 9.36
N GLU A 115 10.56 -11.44 10.31
CA GLU A 115 11.98 -11.49 10.71
C GLU A 115 12.94 -11.77 9.55
N SER A 116 12.54 -12.63 8.61
CA SER A 116 13.35 -12.97 7.44
C SER A 116 13.46 -11.78 6.47
N VAL A 117 12.36 -11.03 6.31
CA VAL A 117 12.29 -9.83 5.47
C VAL A 117 13.10 -8.70 6.09
N GLN A 118 12.94 -8.43 7.39
CA GLN A 118 13.75 -7.45 8.12
C GLN A 118 15.25 -7.75 8.00
N LYS A 119 15.65 -9.01 8.13
CA LYS A 119 17.06 -9.42 8.04
C LYS A 119 17.66 -9.13 6.66
N ILE A 120 16.94 -9.45 5.59
CA ILE A 120 17.45 -9.28 4.23
C ILE A 120 17.41 -7.81 3.78
N LEU A 121 16.38 -7.04 4.16
CA LEU A 121 16.34 -5.59 3.93
C LEU A 121 17.46 -4.86 4.69
N LYS A 122 17.77 -5.30 5.91
CA LYS A 122 18.91 -4.78 6.69
C LYS A 122 20.24 -5.08 6.01
N GLN A 123 20.39 -6.28 5.46
CA GLN A 123 21.59 -6.67 4.70
C GLN A 123 21.76 -5.78 3.45
N GLY A 124 20.67 -5.50 2.74
CA GLY A 124 20.62 -4.58 1.60
C GLY A 124 20.79 -3.10 1.96
N LYS A 125 20.77 -2.74 3.25
CA LYS A 125 20.85 -1.36 3.78
C LYS A 125 19.74 -0.42 3.27
N VAL A 126 18.54 -0.96 3.05
CA VAL A 126 17.39 -0.19 2.54
C VAL A 126 16.35 0.15 3.61
N LEU A 127 16.58 -0.24 4.88
CA LEU A 127 15.63 0.02 5.97
C LEU A 127 15.42 1.52 6.25
N GLU A 128 16.43 2.35 5.95
CA GLU A 128 16.33 3.81 6.11
C GLU A 128 15.46 4.49 5.04
N ASP A 129 15.13 3.78 3.96
CA ASP A 129 14.23 4.26 2.92
C ASP A 129 12.76 4.19 3.37
N PHE A 130 12.45 3.47 4.46
CA PHE A 130 11.08 3.28 4.92
C PHE A 130 10.58 4.45 5.74
N THR A 131 9.43 4.99 5.35
CA THR A 131 8.68 5.96 6.14
C THR A 131 7.62 5.26 6.98
N HIS A 132 7.30 5.82 8.15
CA HIS A 132 6.12 5.41 8.93
C HIS A 132 4.85 6.14 8.50
N HIS A 133 4.94 7.11 7.58
CA HIS A 133 3.78 7.81 7.02
C HIS A 133 3.12 6.96 5.93
N ILE A 134 1.88 6.55 6.16
CA ILE A 134 1.12 5.63 5.32
C ILE A 134 0.04 6.38 4.52
N LYS A 135 -0.03 6.08 3.22
CA LYS A 135 -1.10 6.53 2.32
C LYS A 135 -2.43 5.86 2.71
N TYR A 136 -3.50 6.64 2.86
CA TYR A 136 -4.83 6.09 3.14
C TYR A 136 -5.28 5.11 2.03
N PRO A 137 -5.76 3.90 2.38
CA PRO A 137 -6.20 2.90 1.41
C PRO A 137 -7.34 3.41 0.53
N ARG A 138 -7.59 2.73 -0.60
CA ARG A 138 -8.79 3.00 -1.40
C ARG A 138 -10.01 2.45 -0.68
N THR A 139 -11.08 3.23 -0.62
CA THR A 139 -12.41 2.72 -0.24
C THR A 139 -13.02 2.04 -1.45
N PHE A 140 -13.44 0.78 -1.30
CA PHE A 140 -14.00 0.00 -2.40
C PHE A 140 -15.48 0.34 -2.55
N HIS A 141 -15.94 0.38 -3.80
CA HIS A 141 -17.34 0.52 -4.15
C HIS A 141 -18.07 -0.79 -3.88
N VAL A 142 -19.38 -0.68 -3.64
CA VAL A 142 -20.26 -1.85 -3.72
C VAL A 142 -20.40 -2.27 -5.18
N MET A 143 -20.49 -3.58 -5.43
CA MET A 143 -20.47 -4.17 -6.78
C MET A 143 -21.60 -3.69 -7.71
N TRP A 144 -22.67 -3.12 -7.16
CA TRP A 144 -23.81 -2.57 -7.91
C TRP A 144 -23.85 -1.03 -7.92
N SER A 145 -22.76 -0.35 -7.53
CA SER A 145 -22.67 1.11 -7.61
C SER A 145 -22.86 1.59 -9.06
N PRO A 146 -23.78 2.55 -9.33
CA PRO A 146 -23.88 3.17 -10.64
C PRO A 146 -22.62 4.01 -10.90
N GLY A 147 -22.08 3.93 -12.12
CA GLY A 147 -20.98 4.80 -12.55
C GLY A 147 -19.57 4.35 -12.14
N LEU A 148 -19.33 3.06 -11.97
CA LEU A 148 -17.96 2.53 -11.85
C LEU A 148 -17.14 2.86 -13.10
N HIS A 149 -16.01 3.54 -12.91
CA HIS A 149 -15.01 3.83 -13.92
C HIS A 149 -13.80 2.90 -13.80
N ASP A 150 -12.87 2.94 -14.76
CA ASP A 150 -11.73 2.01 -14.85
C ASP A 150 -10.76 2.11 -13.65
N ASP A 151 -10.72 3.27 -12.98
CA ASP A 151 -9.90 3.54 -11.79
C ASP A 151 -10.59 3.17 -10.46
N ASP A 152 -11.91 2.94 -10.50
CA ASP A 152 -12.67 2.49 -9.35
C ASP A 152 -12.37 1.01 -9.05
N ARG A 153 -12.51 0.66 -7.77
CA ARG A 153 -12.38 -0.72 -7.30
C ARG A 153 -13.65 -1.07 -6.58
N ALA A 154 -14.26 -2.18 -6.98
CA ALA A 154 -15.46 -2.70 -6.34
C ALA A 154 -15.13 -3.99 -5.59
N HIS A 155 -15.86 -4.24 -4.51
CA HIS A 155 -15.81 -5.53 -3.84
C HIS A 155 -16.21 -6.67 -4.80
N LYS A 156 -15.57 -7.84 -4.67
CA LYS A 156 -15.92 -9.05 -5.43
C LYS A 156 -17.24 -9.66 -4.93
N SER A 157 -17.51 -9.54 -3.64
CA SER A 157 -18.75 -9.95 -2.96
C SER A 157 -18.97 -9.07 -1.73
N MET A 158 -20.12 -9.22 -1.07
CA MET A 158 -20.44 -8.55 0.21
C MET A 158 -20.40 -9.52 1.40
N GLU A 159 -19.94 -10.76 1.17
CA GLU A 159 -19.93 -11.83 2.18
C GLU A 159 -19.11 -11.46 3.43
N GLN A 160 -18.06 -10.65 3.28
CA GLN A 160 -17.25 -10.16 4.40
C GLN A 160 -18.01 -9.30 5.41
N PHE A 161 -19.19 -8.79 5.04
CA PHE A 161 -20.05 -7.99 5.92
C PHE A 161 -21.19 -8.81 6.53
N GLU A 162 -21.38 -10.07 6.11
CA GLU A 162 -22.47 -10.91 6.63
C GLU A 162 -22.26 -11.25 8.11
N GLY A 163 -23.29 -11.01 8.92
CA GLY A 163 -23.25 -11.23 10.36
C GLY A 163 -22.35 -10.26 11.14
N GLN A 164 -21.82 -9.22 10.48
CA GLN A 164 -21.03 -8.17 11.12
C GLN A 164 -21.92 -6.98 11.51
N GLU A 165 -21.49 -6.23 12.52
CA GLU A 165 -21.99 -4.89 12.77
C GLU A 165 -21.33 -3.92 11.76
N ILE A 166 -22.14 -3.05 11.14
CA ILE A 166 -21.68 -2.17 10.06
C ILE A 166 -22.05 -0.74 10.42
N VAL A 167 -21.09 0.16 10.29
CA VAL A 167 -21.27 1.60 10.45
C VAL A 167 -21.41 2.24 9.07
N ILE A 168 -22.45 3.04 8.91
CA ILE A 168 -22.73 3.78 7.66
C ILE A 168 -22.61 5.26 7.98
N MET A 169 -21.77 5.95 7.21
CA MET A 169 -21.50 7.39 7.35
C MET A 169 -21.72 8.12 6.04
N ASP A 170 -21.98 9.41 6.12
CA ASP A 170 -22.00 10.29 4.95
C ASP A 170 -20.58 10.47 4.42
N LYS A 171 -20.38 10.19 3.13
CA LYS A 171 -19.11 10.43 2.47
C LYS A 171 -19.05 11.89 2.00
N LEU A 172 -18.34 12.72 2.76
CA LEU A 172 -18.08 14.11 2.39
C LEU A 172 -17.14 14.21 1.17
N ASP A 173 -17.24 15.35 0.48
CA ASP A 173 -16.46 15.68 -0.72
C ASP A 173 -15.48 16.81 -0.41
N GLY A 174 -14.36 16.45 0.22
CA GLY A 174 -13.27 17.34 0.58
C GLY A 174 -11.91 16.75 0.21
N GLU A 175 -10.91 17.04 1.05
CA GLU A 175 -9.57 16.49 0.92
C GLU A 175 -9.27 15.52 2.04
N ASN A 176 -9.08 14.24 1.69
CA ASN A 176 -8.52 13.25 2.59
C ASN A 176 -7.21 13.76 3.23
N THR A 177 -7.18 13.75 4.56
CA THR A 177 -6.08 14.23 5.38
C THR A 177 -5.71 13.17 6.41
N THR A 178 -4.41 12.93 6.58
CA THR A 178 -3.86 12.01 7.59
C THR A 178 -3.02 12.81 8.58
N CYS A 179 -3.29 12.64 9.87
CA CYS A 179 -2.62 13.33 10.96
C CYS A 179 -1.85 12.32 11.83
N TYR A 180 -0.58 12.59 12.09
CA TYR A 180 0.33 11.86 12.98
C TYR A 180 0.78 12.78 14.11
N GLN A 181 1.50 12.23 15.08
CA GLN A 181 2.16 13.04 16.11
C GLN A 181 3.16 14.05 15.53
N ASP A 182 3.88 13.67 14.47
CA ASP A 182 5.01 14.40 13.90
C ASP A 182 4.75 14.95 12.48
N HIS A 183 3.61 14.64 11.88
CA HIS A 183 3.34 14.95 10.49
C HIS A 183 1.85 15.04 10.13
N ILE A 184 1.56 15.71 9.02
CA ILE A 184 0.22 15.78 8.42
C ILE A 184 0.36 15.84 6.90
N HIS A 185 -0.41 15.01 6.20
CA HIS A 185 -0.38 14.93 4.74
C HIS A 185 -1.76 14.69 4.15
N ALA A 186 -1.99 15.11 2.89
CA ALA A 186 -3.18 14.71 2.14
C ALA A 186 -3.11 13.21 1.80
N ARG A 187 -4.01 12.64 0.99
CA ARG A 187 -3.91 11.21 0.64
C ARG A 187 -2.51 10.79 0.15
N SER A 188 -1.90 11.60 -0.72
CA SER A 188 -0.49 11.41 -1.10
C SER A 188 0.42 11.96 0.00
N VAL A 189 1.31 11.11 0.53
CA VAL A 189 2.27 11.48 1.60
C VAL A 189 3.11 12.70 1.21
N ASN A 190 3.49 12.80 -0.07
CA ASN A 190 4.33 13.88 -0.58
C ASN A 190 3.53 15.03 -1.23
N SER A 191 2.29 15.29 -0.79
CA SER A 191 1.55 16.45 -1.27
C SER A 191 2.29 17.74 -0.88
N GLY A 192 2.72 18.54 -1.86
CA GLY A 192 3.31 19.85 -1.61
C GLY A 192 2.40 20.75 -0.76
N GLY A 193 2.93 21.82 -0.16
CA GLY A 193 2.13 22.75 0.64
C GLY A 193 1.03 23.45 -0.18
N HIS A 194 -0.15 23.63 0.41
CA HIS A 194 -1.25 24.42 -0.17
C HIS A 194 -2.00 25.18 0.93
N GLU A 195 -2.45 26.40 0.64
CA GLU A 195 -3.07 27.31 1.63
C GLU A 195 -4.38 26.78 2.22
N SER A 196 -5.12 25.98 1.44
CA SER A 196 -6.34 25.31 1.90
C SER A 196 -6.12 24.35 3.07
N ARG A 197 -4.86 23.99 3.35
CA ARG A 197 -4.49 23.09 4.45
C ARG A 197 -4.09 23.85 5.72
N ASN A 198 -4.02 25.18 5.68
CA ASN A 198 -3.58 25.96 6.83
C ASN A 198 -4.52 25.81 8.02
N TRP A 199 -5.84 25.75 7.78
CA TRP A 199 -6.82 25.55 8.84
C TRP A 199 -6.64 24.19 9.52
N VAL A 200 -6.59 23.09 8.74
CA VAL A 200 -6.46 21.74 9.32
C VAL A 200 -5.10 21.54 10.00
N LYS A 201 -4.03 22.17 9.50
CA LYS A 201 -2.72 22.18 10.19
C LYS A 201 -2.78 22.89 11.53
N ALA A 202 -3.48 24.03 11.61
CA ALA A 202 -3.65 24.75 12.86
C ALA A 202 -4.54 23.99 13.85
N PHE A 203 -5.55 23.27 13.36
CA PHE A 203 -6.38 22.39 14.17
C PHE A 203 -5.58 21.19 14.70
N HIS A 204 -4.89 20.46 13.82
CA HIS A 204 -3.99 19.36 14.17
C HIS A 204 -2.93 19.76 15.20
N ALA A 205 -2.35 20.95 15.08
CA ALA A 205 -1.34 21.43 16.02
C ALA A 205 -1.83 21.53 17.48
N GLN A 206 -3.14 21.57 17.72
CA GLN A 206 -3.73 21.64 19.06
C GLN A 206 -3.66 20.31 19.82
N PHE A 207 -3.67 19.18 19.10
CA PHE A 207 -3.75 17.84 19.69
C PHE A 207 -2.68 16.86 19.17
N GLN A 208 -1.83 17.27 18.21
CA GLN A 208 -0.84 16.38 17.61
C GLN A 208 0.05 15.68 18.65
N GLY A 209 0.41 16.37 19.73
CA GLY A 209 1.26 15.82 20.79
C GLY A 209 0.64 14.65 21.56
N ASP A 210 -0.69 14.55 21.55
CA ASP A 210 -1.47 13.52 22.25
C ASP A 210 -1.71 12.28 21.38
N ILE A 211 -1.38 12.35 20.08
CA ILE A 211 -1.41 11.18 19.19
C ILE A 211 -0.21 10.29 19.57
N PRO A 212 -0.42 8.99 19.89
CA PRO A 212 0.69 8.10 20.17
C PRO A 212 1.62 7.93 18.96
N TRP A 213 2.91 7.69 19.22
CA TRP A 213 3.89 7.48 18.16
C TRP A 213 3.48 6.32 17.23
N GLY A 214 3.54 6.54 15.93
CA GLY A 214 3.16 5.56 14.90
C GLY A 214 1.65 5.43 14.66
N TRP A 215 0.81 6.06 15.47
CA TRP A 215 -0.64 6.10 15.27
C TRP A 215 -1.01 7.22 14.29
N ARG A 216 -2.17 7.07 13.64
CA ARG A 216 -2.65 8.05 12.67
C ARG A 216 -4.16 8.18 12.66
N ILE A 217 -4.61 9.41 12.46
CA ILE A 217 -6.01 9.76 12.27
C ILE A 217 -6.22 10.07 10.80
N ASN A 218 -7.32 9.60 10.24
CA ASN A 218 -7.80 10.05 8.94
C ASN A 218 -9.09 10.83 9.09
N GLY A 219 -9.16 11.94 8.37
CA GLY A 219 -10.37 12.75 8.26
C GLY A 219 -10.42 13.49 6.94
N GLU A 220 -11.57 14.11 6.70
CA GLU A 220 -11.86 14.90 5.50
C GLU A 220 -11.72 16.39 5.82
N ASN A 221 -10.77 17.05 5.15
CA ASN A 221 -10.61 18.51 5.22
C ASN A 221 -11.59 19.17 4.25
N MET A 222 -12.56 19.90 4.82
CA MET A 222 -13.66 20.55 4.12
C MET A 222 -13.43 22.05 3.89
N TYR A 223 -12.22 22.57 4.16
CA TYR A 223 -11.94 24.01 4.09
C TYR A 223 -12.09 24.58 2.67
N ALA A 224 -11.59 23.87 1.66
CA ALA A 224 -11.74 24.25 0.26
C ALA A 224 -12.87 23.47 -0.40
N LYS A 225 -13.59 24.11 -1.31
CA LYS A 225 -14.57 23.44 -2.15
C LYS A 225 -13.87 22.49 -3.12
N HIS A 226 -14.32 21.23 -3.16
CA HIS A 226 -13.99 20.28 -4.23
C HIS A 226 -15.09 20.34 -5.32
N SER A 227 -15.91 19.31 -5.46
CA SER A 227 -17.00 19.26 -6.43
C SER A 227 -18.29 19.82 -5.84
N ILE A 228 -18.57 19.49 -4.59
CA ILE A 228 -19.76 19.88 -3.83
C ILE A 228 -19.43 21.06 -2.91
N ALA A 229 -20.31 22.06 -2.88
CA ALA A 229 -20.22 23.16 -1.93
C ALA A 229 -21.11 22.86 -0.72
N TYR A 230 -20.57 23.07 0.48
CA TYR A 230 -21.27 22.91 1.74
C TYR A 230 -21.38 24.27 2.43
N ASP A 231 -22.57 24.64 2.88
CA ASP A 231 -22.88 25.95 3.46
C ASP A 231 -23.17 25.91 4.97
N ASN A 232 -23.36 24.72 5.54
CA ASN A 232 -23.68 24.51 6.95
C ASN A 232 -22.83 23.38 7.56
N LEU A 233 -21.51 23.56 7.54
CA LEU A 233 -20.56 22.65 8.19
C LEU A 233 -20.38 23.01 9.67
N ASP A 234 -20.39 22.01 10.55
CA ASP A 234 -20.07 22.18 11.97
C ASP A 234 -18.58 22.50 12.21
N THR A 235 -17.71 21.92 11.38
CA THR A 235 -16.26 22.12 11.38
C THR A 235 -15.69 21.96 9.97
N TYR A 236 -14.40 22.25 9.77
CA TYR A 236 -13.69 22.01 8.52
C TYR A 236 -12.87 20.71 8.52
N PHE A 237 -12.91 19.90 9.57
CA PHE A 237 -12.29 18.59 9.61
C PHE A 237 -13.18 17.56 10.29
N TYR A 238 -13.55 16.51 9.57
CA TYR A 238 -14.35 15.39 10.07
C TYR A 238 -13.52 14.11 10.07
N GLY A 239 -13.29 13.51 11.24
CA GLY A 239 -12.54 12.27 11.38
C GLY A 239 -13.38 11.06 10.95
N PHE A 240 -12.78 10.09 10.27
CA PHE A 240 -13.52 8.87 9.89
C PHE A 240 -12.75 7.57 10.15
N ALA A 241 -11.48 7.64 10.55
CA ALA A 241 -10.74 6.45 10.98
C ALA A 241 -9.58 6.80 11.93
N MET A 242 -9.28 5.89 12.85
CA MET A 242 -8.09 5.90 13.70
C MET A 242 -7.32 4.59 13.50
N TRP A 243 -6.00 4.67 13.45
CA TRP A 243 -5.13 3.52 13.20
C TRP A 243 -4.01 3.46 14.23
N ASN A 244 -3.65 2.24 14.64
CA ASN A 244 -2.56 2.00 15.58
C ASN A 244 -1.19 1.94 14.90
N ASP A 245 -0.14 1.74 15.70
CA ASP A 245 1.27 1.62 15.29
C ASP A 245 1.58 0.40 14.42
N LYS A 246 0.64 -0.56 14.36
CA LYS A 246 0.69 -1.74 13.47
C LYS A 246 -0.09 -1.52 12.18
N ASN A 247 -0.58 -0.30 11.93
CA ASN A 247 -1.44 0.03 10.80
C ASN A 247 -2.74 -0.78 10.74
N GLU A 248 -3.28 -1.14 11.90
CA GLU A 248 -4.62 -1.73 12.03
C GLU A 248 -5.62 -0.60 12.28
N CYS A 249 -6.73 -0.59 11.52
CA CYS A 249 -7.81 0.35 11.77
C CYS A 249 -8.54 -0.08 13.05
N LEU A 250 -8.72 0.85 13.98
CA LEU A 250 -9.50 0.58 15.19
C LEU A 250 -10.97 0.33 14.84
N ASN A 251 -11.68 -0.35 15.74
CA ASN A 251 -13.13 -0.45 15.61
C ASN A 251 -13.78 0.93 15.85
N TRP A 252 -15.07 1.04 15.54
CA TRP A 252 -15.75 2.34 15.56
C TRP A 252 -15.91 2.92 16.97
N ASP A 253 -16.19 2.10 17.98
CA ASP A 253 -16.34 2.56 19.36
C ASP A 253 -15.01 3.14 19.88
N GLU A 254 -13.90 2.43 19.67
CA GLU A 254 -12.57 2.92 20.02
C GLU A 254 -12.21 4.19 19.23
N THR A 255 -12.61 4.28 17.97
CA THR A 255 -12.40 5.47 17.15
C THR A 255 -13.13 6.69 17.73
N LEU A 256 -14.39 6.52 18.16
CA LEU A 256 -15.18 7.57 18.78
C LEU A 256 -14.60 8.01 20.14
N GLU A 257 -14.11 7.07 20.96
CA GLU A 257 -13.42 7.40 22.22
C GLU A 257 -12.19 8.30 21.96
N TRP A 258 -11.38 7.97 20.96
CA TRP A 258 -10.25 8.81 20.56
C TRP A 258 -10.68 10.17 20.02
N PHE A 259 -11.72 10.22 19.20
CA PHE A 259 -12.22 11.49 18.67
C PHE A 259 -12.75 12.40 19.77
N GLU A 260 -13.46 11.86 20.76
CA GLU A 260 -13.90 12.62 21.92
C GLU A 260 -12.70 13.19 22.71
N LEU A 261 -11.68 12.37 22.98
CA LEU A 261 -10.47 12.80 23.69
C LEU A 261 -9.71 13.91 22.96
N LEU A 262 -9.68 13.86 21.63
CA LEU A 262 -8.93 14.80 20.79
C LEU A 262 -9.78 16.00 20.30
N GLY A 263 -11.07 16.03 20.63
CA GLY A 263 -11.99 17.09 20.18
C GLY A 263 -12.28 17.05 18.67
N ILE A 264 -12.32 15.86 18.08
CA ILE A 264 -12.57 15.62 16.65
C ILE A 264 -14.04 15.26 16.46
N VAL A 265 -14.68 15.86 15.46
CA VAL A 265 -16.05 15.51 15.05
C VAL A 265 -15.97 14.37 14.03
N PRO A 266 -16.73 13.27 14.16
CA PRO A 266 -16.80 12.21 13.15
C PRO A 266 -17.57 12.63 11.89
#